data_AF-B7C9J3-F1
#
_entry.id   AF-B7C9J3-F1
#
_cell.length_a   1.000
_cell.length_b   1.000
_cell.length_c   1.000
_cell.angle_alpha   90.00
_cell.angle_beta   90.00
_cell.angle_gamma   90.00
#
_symmetry.space_group_name_H-M   'P 1'
#
loop_
_entity.id
_entity.type
_entity.pdbx_description
1 polymer ?
#
loop_
_entity_poly.entity_id
_entity_poly.type
_entity_poly.pdbx_seq_one_letter_code
_entity_poly.pdbx_strand_id
1 'polypeptide(L)'
;MTYNTRIYNYANLHLEDKQIIQAQLLMLESVEDTITNYTYAKETSTNTLETISFEEGVNALEEAKRNMYNDIVEYMIFAIDSYEDEVNEIDTSDPFYGLYEEMENLENE
;
A
#
# COMPACT_ATOMS: atom_id res chain seq x y z
N MET A 1 -2.49 -14.20 6.54
CA MET A 1 -1.30 -15.02 6.30
C MET A 1 -0.14 -14.27 6.91
N THR A 2 0.63 -14.86 7.82
CA THR A 2 1.80 -14.17 8.39
C THR A 2 3.01 -14.55 7.54
N TYR A 3 3.49 -13.63 6.71
CA TYR A 3 4.66 -13.83 5.84
C TYR A 3 5.92 -13.27 6.53
N ASN A 4 7.08 -13.80 6.16
CA ASN A 4 8.35 -13.36 6.74
C ASN A 4 8.82 -12.06 6.09
N THR A 5 8.50 -10.91 6.70
CA THR A 5 8.94 -9.57 6.23
C THR A 5 10.46 -9.44 6.12
N ARG A 6 11.23 -10.32 6.76
CA ARG A 6 12.69 -10.31 6.59
C ARG A 6 13.16 -10.72 5.21
N ILE A 7 12.33 -11.48 4.50
CA ILE A 7 12.59 -11.94 3.13
C ILE A 7 11.67 -11.18 2.18
N TYR A 8 10.37 -11.15 2.48
CA TYR A 8 9.34 -10.56 1.64
C TYR A 8 9.13 -9.09 1.99
N ASN A 9 10.03 -8.25 1.48
CA ASN A 9 9.95 -6.80 1.61
C ASN A 9 10.43 -6.12 0.33
N TYR A 10 10.05 -4.85 0.19
CA TYR A 10 10.34 -4.04 -0.98
C TYR A 10 11.83 -3.95 -1.33
N ALA A 11 12.73 -3.87 -0.35
CA ALA A 11 14.17 -3.76 -0.60
C ALA A 11 14.73 -4.96 -1.38
N ASN A 12 14.14 -6.16 -1.21
CA ASN A 12 14.53 -7.39 -1.89
C ASN A 12 13.95 -7.56 -3.29
N LEU A 13 13.08 -6.64 -3.76
CA LEU A 13 12.53 -6.70 -5.10
C LEU A 13 13.57 -6.29 -6.16
N HIS A 14 13.49 -6.92 -7.32
CA HIS A 14 14.14 -6.43 -8.53
C HIS A 14 13.53 -5.11 -8.99
N LEU A 15 14.29 -4.33 -9.76
CA LEU A 15 13.89 -2.99 -10.19
C LEU A 15 12.54 -2.96 -10.93
N GLU A 16 12.26 -3.94 -11.78
CA GLU A 16 10.99 -4.01 -12.52
C GLU A 16 9.80 -4.23 -11.58
N ASP A 17 9.95 -5.10 -10.59
CA ASP A 17 8.91 -5.34 -9.58
C ASP A 17 8.73 -4.15 -8.66
N LYS A 18 9.81 -3.44 -8.31
CA LYS A 18 9.73 -2.17 -7.56
C LYS A 18 8.86 -1.14 -8.27
N GLN A 19 9.01 -1.00 -9.59
CA GLN A 19 8.17 -0.08 -10.39
C GLN A 19 6.69 -0.47 -10.36
N ILE A 20 6.39 -1.78 -10.36
CA ILE A 20 5.02 -2.28 -10.24
C ILE A 20 4.45 -1.95 -8.86
N ILE A 21 5.20 -2.22 -7.79
CA ILE A 21 4.77 -1.88 -6.42
C ILE A 21 4.55 -0.37 -6.27
N GLN A 22 5.47 0.46 -6.77
CA GLN A 22 5.31 1.93 -6.75
C GLN A 22 4.03 2.37 -7.46
N ALA A 23 3.73 1.82 -8.65
CA ALA A 23 2.50 2.13 -9.36
C ALA A 23 1.25 1.70 -8.58
N GLN A 24 1.29 0.54 -7.90
CA GLN A 24 0.19 0.09 -7.06
C GLN A 24 0.00 0.95 -5.81
N LEU A 25 1.09 1.44 -5.22
CA LEU A 25 1.04 2.34 -4.07
C LEU A 25 0.45 3.71 -4.42
N LEU A 26 0.71 4.25 -5.62
CA LEU A 26 0.03 5.46 -6.10
C LEU A 26 -1.49 5.27 -6.20
N MET A 27 -1.95 4.09 -6.62
CA MET A 27 -3.37 3.78 -6.62
C MET A 27 -3.93 3.71 -5.20
N LEU A 28 -3.18 3.14 -4.25
CA LEU A 28 -3.56 3.04 -2.85
C LEU A 28 -3.67 4.43 -2.20
N GLU A 29 -2.71 5.32 -2.44
CA GLU A 29 -2.71 6.70 -1.98
C GLU A 29 -3.97 7.45 -2.43
N SER A 30 -4.37 7.30 -3.70
CA SER A 30 -5.61 7.92 -4.21
C SER A 30 -6.87 7.43 -3.46
N VAL A 31 -6.89 6.19 -2.99
CA VAL A 31 -7.99 5.65 -2.16
C VAL A 31 -7.94 6.26 -0.76
N GLU A 32 -6.76 6.38 -0.16
CA GLU A 32 -6.56 7.02 1.15
C GLU A 32 -6.98 8.50 1.15
N ASP A 33 -6.66 9.24 0.09
CA ASP A 33 -7.11 10.61 -0.12
C ASP A 33 -8.63 10.70 -0.20
N THR A 34 -9.26 9.76 -0.90
CA THR A 34 -10.73 9.72 -1.04
C THR A 34 -11.39 9.42 0.31
N ILE A 35 -10.84 8.49 1.10
CA ILE A 35 -11.30 8.20 2.47
C ILE A 35 -11.21 9.46 3.33
N THR A 36 -10.09 10.17 3.26
CA THR A 36 -9.87 11.42 4.02
C THR A 36 -10.92 12.47 3.65
N ASN A 37 -11.15 12.69 2.36
CA ASN A 37 -12.14 13.63 1.86
C ASN A 37 -13.57 13.27 2.30
N TYR A 38 -13.94 11.98 2.23
CA TYR A 38 -15.28 11.54 2.64
C TYR A 38 -15.46 11.61 4.15
N THR A 39 -14.40 11.34 4.93
CA THR A 39 -14.43 11.51 6.38
C THR A 39 -14.68 12.97 6.74
N TYR A 40 -13.97 13.91 6.11
CA TYR A 40 -14.20 15.34 6.30
C TYR A 40 -15.62 15.77 5.88
N ALA A 41 -16.11 15.29 4.74
CA ALA A 41 -17.47 15.59 4.27
C ALA A 41 -18.54 15.04 5.22
N LYS A 42 -18.33 13.84 5.77
CA LYS A 42 -19.19 13.23 6.80
C LYS A 42 -19.26 14.10 8.06
N GLU A 43 -18.11 14.56 8.56
CA GLU A 43 -17.98 15.35 9.79
C GLU A 43 -18.59 16.76 9.66
N THR A 44 -18.57 17.33 8.46
CA THR A 44 -19.10 18.67 8.19
C THR A 44 -20.54 18.69 7.70
N SER A 45 -21.09 17.54 7.32
CA SER A 45 -22.46 17.42 6.85
C SER A 45 -23.48 17.75 7.95
N THR A 46 -24.53 18.49 7.58
CA THR A 46 -25.69 18.76 8.43
C THR A 46 -26.91 17.91 8.04
N ASN A 47 -26.81 17.13 6.96
CA ASN A 47 -27.87 16.27 6.45
C ASN A 47 -27.60 14.82 6.85
N THR A 48 -28.52 14.22 7.61
CA THR A 48 -28.41 12.85 8.10
C THR A 48 -28.23 11.81 6.99
N LEU A 49 -28.92 11.97 5.84
CA LEU A 49 -28.79 11.02 4.73
C LEU A 49 -27.42 11.13 4.05
N GLU A 50 -26.86 12.34 3.94
CA GLU A 50 -25.51 12.56 3.42
C GLU A 50 -24.46 11.97 4.38
N THR A 51 -24.62 12.18 5.70
CA THR A 51 -23.73 11.58 6.70
C THR A 51 -23.71 10.05 6.58
N ILE A 52 -24.88 9.40 6.48
CA ILE A 52 -24.96 7.95 6.28
C ILE A 52 -24.30 7.54 4.96
N SER A 53 -24.54 8.29 3.87
CA SER A 53 -23.92 8.01 2.58
C SER A 53 -22.39 8.08 2.62
N PHE A 54 -21.81 9.07 3.30
CA PHE A 54 -20.36 9.17 3.45
C PHE A 54 -19.79 8.10 4.39
N GLU A 55 -20.51 7.73 5.45
CA GLU A 55 -20.11 6.64 6.34
C GLU A 55 -20.01 5.30 5.60
N GLU A 56 -21.03 4.93 4.83
CA GLU A 56 -20.99 3.72 4.00
C GLU A 56 -19.91 3.80 2.92
N GLY A 57 -19.70 4.99 2.33
CA GLY A 57 -18.62 5.22 1.38
C GLY A 57 -17.23 5.01 1.98
N VAL A 58 -16.98 5.52 3.20
CA VAL A 58 -15.72 5.31 3.93
C VAL A 58 -15.53 3.82 4.22
N ASN A 59 -16.55 3.11 4.71
CA ASN A 59 -16.45 1.68 5.00
C ASN A 59 -16.06 0.87 3.75
N ALA A 60 -16.70 1.14 2.61
CA ALA A 60 -16.40 0.46 1.34
C ALA A 60 -14.97 0.76 0.84
N LEU A 61 -14.52 2.01 0.99
CA LEU A 61 -13.17 2.40 0.59
C LEU A 61 -12.10 1.83 1.53
N GLU A 62 -12.36 1.71 2.83
CA GLU A 62 -11.45 1.04 3.77
C GLU A 62 -11.30 -0.46 3.47
N GLU A 63 -12.38 -1.12 3.03
CA GLU A 63 -12.31 -2.50 2.52
C GLU A 63 -11.47 -2.57 1.24
N ALA A 64 -11.73 -1.68 0.27
CA ALA A 64 -10.95 -1.62 -0.97
C ALA A 64 -9.46 -1.39 -0.70
N LYS A 65 -9.12 -0.43 0.17
CA LYS A 65 -7.76 -0.14 0.63
C LYS A 65 -7.09 -1.39 1.19
N ARG A 66 -7.79 -2.14 2.06
CA ARG A 66 -7.25 -3.36 2.65
C ARG A 66 -6.99 -4.45 1.62
N ASN A 67 -7.90 -4.61 0.67
CA ASN A 67 -7.74 -5.59 -0.41
C ASN A 67 -6.54 -5.22 -1.31
N MET A 68 -6.43 -3.95 -1.70
CA MET A 68 -5.29 -3.46 -2.48
C MET A 68 -3.97 -3.64 -1.74
N TYR A 69 -3.92 -3.33 -0.44
CA TYR A 69 -2.73 -3.56 0.39
C TYR A 69 -2.33 -5.04 0.39
N ASN A 70 -3.30 -5.95 0.54
CA ASN A 70 -3.04 -7.39 0.51
C ASN A 70 -2.52 -7.83 -0.86
N ASP A 71 -3.12 -7.35 -1.96
CA ASP A 71 -2.69 -7.68 -3.32
C ASP A 71 -1.25 -7.23 -3.60
N ILE A 72 -0.87 -6.04 -3.11
CA ILE A 72 0.51 -5.52 -3.20
C ILE A 72 1.48 -6.44 -2.48
N VAL A 73 1.14 -6.84 -1.24
CA VAL A 73 1.96 -7.75 -0.45
C VAL A 73 2.05 -9.14 -1.08
N GLU A 74 0.94 -9.67 -1.58
CA GLU A 74 0.91 -10.96 -2.27
C GLU A 74 1.74 -10.94 -3.56
N TYR A 75 1.72 -9.82 -4.30
CA TYR A 75 2.60 -9.62 -5.44
C TYR A 75 4.07 -9.67 -5.02
N MET A 76 4.45 -8.97 -3.95
CA MET A 76 5.85 -8.99 -3.46
C MET A 76 6.31 -10.39 -3.10
N ILE A 77 5.47 -11.17 -2.40
CA ILE A 77 5.79 -12.57 -2.06
C ILE A 77 5.95 -13.39 -3.33
N PHE A 78 4.99 -13.30 -4.26
CA PHE A 78 5.02 -14.04 -5.52
C PHE A 78 6.27 -13.72 -6.36
N ALA A 79 6.61 -12.45 -6.49
CA ALA A 79 7.79 -12.00 -7.22
C ALA A 79 9.06 -12.59 -6.59
N ILE A 80 9.25 -12.38 -5.29
CA ILE A 80 10.45 -12.83 -4.57
C ILE A 80 10.60 -14.35 -4.57
N ASP A 81 9.51 -15.10 -4.34
CA ASP A 81 9.52 -16.57 -4.40
C ASP A 81 9.88 -17.11 -5.80
N SER A 82 9.71 -16.30 -6.85
CA SER A 82 9.99 -16.68 -8.24
C SER A 82 11.42 -16.37 -8.70
N TYR A 83 12.20 -15.63 -7.91
CA TYR A 83 13.57 -15.29 -8.26
C TYR A 83 14.49 -16.52 -8.23
N GLU A 84 15.39 -16.62 -9.20
CA GLU A 84 16.36 -17.72 -9.26
C GLU A 84 17.51 -17.53 -8.24
N ASP A 85 17.77 -16.28 -7.84
CA ASP A 85 18.85 -15.90 -6.95
C ASP A 85 18.40 -15.82 -5.48
N GLU A 86 19.33 -16.05 -4.55
CA GLU A 86 19.08 -15.85 -3.12
C GLU A 86 18.89 -14.35 -2.80
N VAL A 87 17.81 -14.02 -2.10
CA VAL A 87 17.57 -12.68 -1.55
C VAL A 87 18.10 -12.57 -0.13
N ASN A 88 18.42 -11.34 0.30
CA ASN A 88 19.00 -11.11 1.62
C ASN A 88 17.92 -11.17 2.72
N GLU A 89 18.26 -11.77 3.87
CA GLU A 89 17.44 -11.62 5.07
C GLU A 89 17.75 -10.27 5.74
N ILE A 90 16.75 -9.40 5.83
CA ILE A 90 16.83 -8.06 6.43
C ILE A 90 16.02 -8.07 7.73
N ASP A 91 16.57 -7.63 8.86
CA ASP A 91 15.80 -7.59 10.12
C ASP A 91 14.78 -6.43 10.13
N THR A 92 13.64 -6.65 9.47
CA THR A 92 12.55 -5.68 9.36
C THR A 92 11.18 -6.32 9.61
N SER A 93 10.27 -5.54 10.18
CA SER A 93 8.83 -5.84 10.27
C SER A 93 7.99 -5.04 9.26
N ASP A 94 8.62 -4.19 8.47
CA ASP A 94 7.97 -3.34 7.47
C ASP A 94 8.08 -4.01 6.08
N PRO A 95 6.94 -4.40 5.44
CA PRO A 95 6.95 -4.94 4.08
C PRO A 95 7.42 -3.92 3.04
N PHE A 96 7.35 -2.61 3.33
CA PHE A 96 7.84 -1.55 2.44
C PHE A 96 9.21 -1.01 2.82
N TYR A 97 9.98 -1.75 3.63
CA TYR A 97 11.34 -1.38 3.97
C TYR A 97 12.19 -1.11 2.71
N GLY A 98 12.92 0.01 2.70
CA GLY A 98 13.72 0.48 1.58
C GLY A 98 12.98 1.37 0.56
N LEU A 99 11.64 1.43 0.61
CA LEU A 99 10.85 2.25 -0.31
C LEU A 99 11.10 3.75 -0.12
N TYR A 100 11.00 4.23 1.11
CA TYR A 100 11.06 5.67 1.41
C TYR A 100 12.43 6.26 1.12
N GLU A 101 13.51 5.52 1.41
CA GLU A 101 14.87 5.95 1.07
C GLU A 101 15.06 6.07 -0.45
N GLU A 102 14.52 5.13 -1.23
CA GLU A 102 14.56 5.22 -2.70
C GLU A 102 13.74 6.39 -3.23
N MET A 103 12.56 6.66 -2.68
CA MET A 103 11.74 7.80 -3.09
C MET A 103 12.40 9.14 -2.75
N GLU A 104 12.97 9.29 -1.54
CA GLU A 104 13.69 10.51 -1.15
C GLU A 104 14.90 10.77 -2.06
N ASN A 105 15.60 9.72 -2.51
CA ASN A 105 16.71 9.89 -3.44
C ASN A 105 16.25 10.35 -4.83
N LEU A 106 15.09 9.88 -5.30
CA LEU A 106 14.50 10.32 -6.58
C LEU A 106 14.02 11.77 -6.56
N GLU A 107 13.53 12.26 -5.42
CA GLU A 107 13.10 13.66 -5.28
C GLU A 107 14.27 14.66 -5.22
N ASN A 108 15.47 14.18 -4.92
CA ASN A 108 16.69 14.99 -4.79
C ASN A 108 17.58 15.00 -6.05
N GLU A 109 17.17 14.35 -7.14
CA GLU A 109 17.81 14.37 -8.47
C GLU A 109 17.11 15.35 -9.45
#